data_AF-A0A8J2LA81-F1
#
_entry.id   AF-A0A8J2LA81-F1
#
_cell.length_a   1.000
_cell.length_b   1.000
_cell.length_c   1.000
_cell.angle_alpha   90.00
_cell.angle_beta   90.00
_cell.angle_gamma   90.00
#
_symmetry.space_group_name_H-M   'P 1'
#
loop_
_entity.id
_entity.type
_entity.pdbx_description
1 polymer ?
#
loop_
_entity_poly.entity_id
_entity_poly.type
_entity_poly.pdbx_seq_one_letter_code
_entity_poly.pdbx_strand_id
1 'polypeptide(L)'
;DDSQFPFSEYTSLESFARQIDNDKELKTKVLEKFCSFGGRKPSLHVASILSELMTDELAKEYSWRGLRNNRNFSELGLLKLIYRTR
;
A
#
# COMPACT_ATOMS: atom_id res chain seq x y z
N ASP A 1 10.96 11.86 -1.43
CA ASP A 1 12.15 11.02 -1.33
C ASP A 1 11.67 9.58 -1.53
N ASP A 2 12.17 8.89 -2.54
CA ASP A 2 11.68 7.56 -2.95
C ASP A 2 12.06 6.43 -1.96
N SER A 3 12.79 6.80 -0.91
CA SER A 3 13.39 5.98 0.15
C SER A 3 12.41 5.42 1.19
N GLN A 4 11.09 5.55 1.00
CA GLN A 4 10.10 5.17 2.00
C GLN A 4 9.57 3.73 1.86
N PHE A 5 9.82 3.07 0.73
CA PHE A 5 9.38 1.68 0.48
C PHE A 5 10.59 0.77 0.19
N PRO A 6 10.51 -0.55 0.48
CA PRO A 6 9.38 -1.24 1.12
C PRO A 6 9.33 -1.03 2.65
N PHE A 7 8.12 -1.04 3.21
CA PHE A 7 7.93 -1.11 4.66
C PHE A 7 8.15 -2.53 5.18
N SER A 8 8.93 -2.65 6.26
CA SER A 8 9.15 -3.92 6.98
C SER A 8 8.38 -4.01 8.30
N GLU A 9 7.83 -2.90 8.78
CA GLU A 9 7.10 -2.83 10.06
C GLU A 9 5.69 -2.27 9.89
N TYR A 10 4.71 -2.89 10.55
CA TYR A 10 3.31 -2.48 10.46
C TYR A 10 3.08 -1.06 10.98
N THR A 11 3.84 -0.64 12.00
CA THR A 11 3.75 0.69 12.61
C THR A 11 4.07 1.78 11.60
N SER A 12 5.12 1.58 10.79
CA SER A 12 5.52 2.49 9.72
C SER A 12 4.50 2.52 8.60
N LEU A 13 4.01 1.35 8.15
CA LEU A 13 2.99 1.27 7.10
C LEU A 13 1.67 1.93 7.54
N GLU A 14 1.20 1.69 8.75
CA GLU A 14 -0.02 2.30 9.29
C GLU A 14 0.16 3.81 9.48
N SER A 15 1.31 4.26 9.97
CA SER A 15 1.60 5.69 10.13
C SER A 15 1.62 6.40 8.79
N PHE A 16 2.25 5.79 7.78
CA PHE A 16 2.25 6.28 6.42
C PHE A 16 0.84 6.32 5.81
N ALA A 17 0.03 5.28 5.99
CA ALA A 17 -1.35 5.26 5.54
C ALA A 17 -2.19 6.41 6.16
N ARG A 18 -1.97 6.71 7.44
CA ARG A 18 -2.61 7.87 8.11
C ARG A 18 -2.10 9.21 7.58
N GLN A 19 -0.81 9.32 7.24
CA GLN A 19 -0.25 10.54 6.64
C GLN A 19 -0.88 10.81 5.26
N ILE A 20 -1.01 9.78 4.42
CA ILE A 20 -1.66 9.89 3.10
C ILE A 20 -3.08 10.44 3.20
N ASP A 21 -3.84 10.04 4.22
CA ASP A 21 -5.23 10.48 4.36
C ASP A 21 -5.34 11.99 4.65
N ASN A 22 -4.29 12.59 5.21
CA ASN A 22 -4.28 14.00 5.62
C ASN A 22 -3.44 14.90 4.71
N ASP A 23 -2.53 14.35 3.90
CA ASP A 23 -1.64 15.10 3.02
C ASP A 23 -1.99 14.89 1.54
N LYS A 24 -2.57 15.93 0.91
CA LYS A 24 -2.98 15.90 -0.50
C LYS A 24 -1.79 15.82 -1.47
N GLU A 25 -0.67 16.45 -1.15
CA GLU A 25 0.51 16.46 -2.01
C GLU A 25 1.17 15.09 -2.01
N LEU A 26 1.38 14.54 -0.81
CA LEU A 26 1.87 13.17 -0.64
C LEU A 26 0.96 12.17 -1.34
N LYS A 27 -0.36 12.30 -1.16
CA LYS A 27 -1.36 11.46 -1.82
C LYS A 27 -1.24 11.47 -3.33
N THR A 28 -0.99 12.63 -3.92
CA THR A 28 -0.82 12.78 -5.38
C THR A 28 0.47 12.12 -5.84
N LYS A 29 1.59 12.36 -5.15
CA LYS A 29 2.89 11.72 -5.46
C LYS A 29 2.82 10.19 -5.37
N VAL A 30 2.16 9.66 -4.34
CA VAL A 30 1.99 8.22 -4.16
C VAL A 30 1.11 7.63 -5.25
N LEU A 31 0.03 8.32 -5.64
CA LEU A 31 -0.83 7.89 -6.74
C LEU A 31 -0.06 7.86 -8.06
N GLU A 32 0.70 8.90 -8.38
CA GLU A 32 1.54 8.97 -9.59
C GLU A 32 2.57 7.83 -9.61
N LYS A 33 3.23 7.58 -8.47
CA LYS A 33 4.15 6.45 -8.32
C LYS A 33 3.43 5.12 -8.56
N PHE A 34 2.24 4.92 -7.99
CA PHE A 34 1.48 3.68 -8.20
C PHE A 34 1.01 3.50 -9.63
N CYS A 35 0.58 4.58 -10.31
CA CYS A 35 0.23 4.58 -11.72
C CYS A 35 1.43 4.27 -12.63
N SER A 36 2.66 4.54 -12.19
CA SER A 36 3.87 4.20 -12.94
C SER A 36 4.15 2.70 -12.98
N PHE A 37 3.57 1.91 -12.06
CA PHE A 37 3.76 0.47 -12.04
C PHE A 37 2.97 -0.23 -13.16
N GLY A 38 3.65 -1.15 -13.84
CA GLY A 38 3.07 -1.93 -14.93
C GLY A 38 2.09 -3.01 -14.48
N GLY A 39 1.73 -3.88 -15.43
CA GLY A 39 0.84 -5.02 -15.24
C GLY A 39 -0.24 -5.04 -16.31
N ARG A 40 -0.49 -6.19 -16.94
CA ARG A 40 -1.55 -6.29 -17.96
C ARG A 40 -2.93 -6.53 -17.34
N LYS A 41 -2.96 -7.15 -16.15
CA LYS A 41 -4.18 -7.49 -15.42
C LYS A 41 -4.27 -6.70 -14.10
N PRO A 42 -5.47 -6.34 -13.62
CA PRO A 42 -5.62 -5.63 -12.35
C PRO A 42 -4.94 -6.33 -11.18
N SER A 43 -5.07 -7.66 -11.08
CA SER A 43 -4.43 -8.46 -10.02
C SER A 43 -2.90 -8.38 -10.06
N LEU A 44 -2.29 -8.39 -11.24
CA LEU A 44 -0.84 -8.28 -11.39
C LEU A 44 -0.35 -6.87 -11.06
N HIS A 45 -1.11 -5.84 -11.42
CA HIS A 45 -0.77 -4.46 -11.09
C HIS A 45 -0.85 -4.19 -9.58
N VAL A 46 -1.92 -4.66 -8.93
CA VAL A 46 -2.02 -4.60 -7.47
C VAL A 46 -0.87 -5.38 -6.81
N ALA A 47 -0.54 -6.57 -7.31
CA ALA A 47 0.59 -7.34 -6.79
C ALA A 47 1.92 -6.58 -6.93
N SER A 48 2.18 -5.92 -8.06
CA SER A 48 3.37 -5.07 -8.25
C SER A 48 3.41 -3.89 -7.29
N ILE A 49 2.27 -3.22 -7.04
CA ILE A 49 2.23 -2.14 -6.03
C ILE A 49 2.55 -2.70 -4.65
N LEU A 50 1.97 -3.83 -4.27
CA LEU A 50 2.15 -4.42 -2.94
C LEU A 50 3.59 -4.90 -2.70
N SER A 51 4.23 -5.51 -3.70
CA SER A 51 5.62 -5.97 -3.61
C SER A 51 6.61 -4.82 -3.46
N GLU A 52 6.29 -3.65 -4.03
CA GLU A 52 7.10 -2.45 -3.85
C GLU A 52 6.81 -1.80 -2.50
N LEU A 53 5.56 -1.84 -2.03
CA LEU A 53 5.11 -1.16 -0.82
C LEU A 53 5.61 -1.81 0.47
N MET A 54 5.64 -3.15 0.56
CA MET A 54 5.94 -3.86 1.81
C MET A 54 6.75 -5.14 1.57
N THR A 55 7.48 -5.58 2.58
CA THR A 55 8.19 -6.86 2.54
C THR A 55 7.22 -8.04 2.65
N ASP A 56 7.64 -9.22 2.18
CA ASP A 56 6.87 -10.46 2.32
C ASP A 56 6.64 -10.84 3.79
N GLU A 57 7.58 -10.51 4.68
CA GLU A 57 7.44 -10.66 6.12
C GLU A 57 6.30 -9.82 6.66
N LEU A 58 6.24 -8.54 6.28
CA LEU A 58 5.16 -7.66 6.70
C LEU A 58 3.82 -8.10 6.09
N ALA A 59 3.81 -8.53 4.83
CA ALA A 59 2.59 -8.99 4.16
C ALA A 59 1.91 -10.15 4.90
N LYS A 60 2.67 -11.02 5.58
CA LYS A 60 2.13 -12.14 6.38
C LYS A 60 1.37 -11.67 7.62
N GLU A 61 1.64 -10.46 8.12
CA GLU A 61 0.92 -9.87 9.26
C GLU A 61 -0.45 -9.31 8.90
N TYR A 62 -0.74 -9.16 7.60
CA TYR A 62 -2.00 -8.62 7.11
C TYR A 62 -2.89 -9.73 6.55
N SER A 63 -4.19 -9.46 6.56
CA SER A 63 -5.17 -10.20 5.76
C SER A 63 -6.27 -9.25 5.33
N TRP A 64 -7.03 -9.63 4.30
CA TRP A 64 -8.04 -8.72 3.72
C TRP A 64 -9.05 -8.18 4.73
N ARG A 65 -9.51 -9.01 5.69
CA ARG A 65 -10.51 -8.64 6.71
C ARG A 65 -10.00 -8.77 8.15
N GLY A 66 -8.69 -8.90 8.36
CA GLY A 66 -8.13 -9.12 9.70
C GLY A 66 -8.43 -10.50 10.32
N LEU A 67 -8.50 -11.54 9.48
CA LEU A 67 -8.72 -12.92 9.93
C LEU A 67 -7.46 -13.52 10.55
N ARG A 68 -7.63 -14.51 11.45
CA ARG A 68 -6.53 -15.29 12.06
C ARG A 68 -5.49 -14.45 12.81
N ASN A 69 -5.94 -13.42 13.53
CA ASN A 69 -5.10 -12.46 14.27
C ASN A 69 -4.22 -11.55 13.39
N ASN A 70 -4.42 -11.57 12.08
CA ASN A 70 -3.76 -10.62 11.18
C ASN A 70 -4.46 -9.26 11.22
N ARG A 71 -3.74 -8.22 10.83
CA ARG A 71 -4.26 -6.86 10.69
C ARG A 71 -5.18 -6.73 9.48
N ASN A 72 -6.14 -5.82 9.54
CA ASN A 72 -7.09 -5.59 8.46
C ASN A 72 -6.45 -4.71 7.36
N PHE A 73 -6.12 -5.32 6.22
CA PHE A 73 -5.56 -4.60 5.09
C PHE A 73 -6.59 -3.67 4.42
N SER A 74 -7.87 -4.04 4.44
CA SER A 74 -8.92 -3.28 3.76
C SER A 74 -9.23 -1.92 4.37
N GLU A 75 -8.79 -1.69 5.61
CA GLU A 75 -8.99 -0.44 6.34
C GLU A 75 -7.83 0.56 6.13
N LEU A 76 -6.73 0.16 5.49
CA LEU A 76 -5.63 1.08 5.21
C LEU A 76 -6.08 2.13 4.18
N GLY A 77 -5.94 3.41 4.51
CA GLY A 77 -6.30 4.53 3.61
C GLY A 77 -5.63 4.46 2.24
N LEU A 78 -4.41 3.91 2.20
CA LEU A 78 -3.64 3.63 0.99
C LEU A 78 -4.34 2.68 0.01
N LEU A 79 -5.21 1.77 0.46
CA LEU A 79 -5.94 0.88 -0.44
C LEU A 79 -6.84 1.65 -1.42
N LYS A 80 -7.40 2.78 -0.97
CA LYS A 80 -8.20 3.67 -1.84
C LYS A 80 -7.37 4.26 -2.97
N LEU A 81 -6.05 4.42 -2.79
CA LEU A 81 -5.14 4.87 -3.84
C LEU A 81 -4.85 3.74 -4.83
N ILE A 82 -4.58 2.53 -4.34
CA ILE A 82 -4.35 1.35 -5.19
C ILE A 82 -5.55 1.11 -6.12
N TYR A 83 -6.78 1.30 -5.64
CA TYR A 83 -7.96 1.16 -6.49
C TYR A 83 -8.17 2.28 -7.53
N ARG A 84 -7.44 3.40 -7.42
CA ARG A 84 -7.55 4.55 -8.33
C ARG A 84 -6.51 4.53 -9.45
N THR A 85 -5.58 3.58 -9.45
CA THR A 85 -4.51 3.50 -10.44
C THR A 85 -4.94 2.78 -11.72
N ARG A 86 -6.20 2.34 -11.80
CA ARG A 86 -6.83 1.72 -12.97
C ARG A 86 -8.26 2.18 -13.17
#